data_AF-A0A2N0QHI0-F1
#
_entry.id   AF-A0A2N0QHI0-F1
#
_cell.length_a   1.000
_cell.length_b   1.000
_cell.length_c   1.000
_cell.angle_alpha   90.00
_cell.angle_beta   90.00
_cell.angle_gamma   90.00
#
_symmetry.space_group_name_H-M   'P 1'
#
loop_
_entity.id
_entity.type
_entity.pdbx_description
1 polymer ?
#
loop_
_entity_poly.entity_id
_entity_poly.type
_entity_poly.pdbx_seq_one_letter_code
_entity_poly.pdbx_strand_id
1 'polypeptide(L)'
;INEPTAYNLEQKTPEKYFTHLRIDDELLKEVEASEGYSALSEQEKIDAKRHAVLKKYFEQAPIIHPFRKKFLGSIIAEVFKRFHITETSKMLDRMKDLGFKYSTKAGITVIVSVIVVLPEKKVDKVTVQFRRGLITEEERYDRVISSWSAAKDEIQSKLMDSLPNTNPIFMMSDSGARGNASNFTQLA
;
A
#
# COMPACT_ATOMS: atom_id res chain seq x y z
N ILE A 1 -33.06 -0.47 15.77
CA ILE A 1 -31.67 -0.84 15.43
C ILE A 1 -30.82 0.39 15.08
N ASN A 2 -31.41 1.48 14.56
CA ASN A 2 -30.68 2.71 14.29
C ASN A 2 -31.02 3.79 15.33
N GLU A 3 -30.29 3.84 16.44
CA GLU A 3 -30.22 5.10 17.19
C GLU A 3 -28.78 5.64 17.20
N PRO A 4 -28.58 6.87 16.70
CA PRO A 4 -27.26 7.49 16.62
C PRO A 4 -26.85 8.02 18.00
N THR A 5 -25.67 7.60 18.47
CA THR A 5 -24.98 8.25 19.61
C THR A 5 -23.91 9.23 19.10
N ALA A 6 -23.56 10.20 19.94
CA ALA A 6 -22.76 11.39 19.62
C ALA A 6 -21.36 11.15 19.01
N TYR A 7 -20.88 9.90 18.95
CA TYR A 7 -19.60 9.51 18.35
C TYR A 7 -19.71 8.85 16.97
N ASN A 8 -20.93 8.54 16.50
CA ASN A 8 -21.19 7.95 15.19
C ASN A 8 -21.81 8.99 14.23
N LEU A 9 -21.02 9.95 13.76
CA LEU A 9 -21.41 10.74 12.60
C LEU A 9 -21.45 9.81 11.36
N GLU A 10 -22.66 9.37 11.04
CA GLU A 10 -23.14 8.99 9.70
C GLU A 10 -22.30 7.98 8.91
N GLN A 11 -22.10 6.77 9.44
CA GLN A 11 -21.87 5.61 8.59
C GLN A 11 -22.98 4.58 8.79
N LYS A 12 -24.21 4.95 8.37
CA LYS A 12 -25.11 3.93 7.83
C LYS A 12 -24.34 3.34 6.66
N THR A 13 -23.95 2.06 6.72
CA THR A 13 -23.35 1.37 5.57
C THR A 13 -24.19 1.75 4.35
N PRO A 14 -23.62 2.43 3.34
CA PRO A 14 -24.43 2.97 2.26
C PRO A 14 -25.24 1.83 1.68
N GLU A 15 -26.56 1.99 1.53
CA GLU A 15 -27.52 0.95 1.10
C GLU A 15 -27.21 0.29 -0.27
N LYS A 16 -26.07 0.63 -0.89
CA LYS A 16 -25.66 0.22 -2.24
C LYS A 16 -24.54 -0.82 -2.29
N TYR A 17 -23.84 -1.10 -1.19
CA TYR A 17 -22.73 -2.06 -1.22
C TYR A 17 -23.19 -3.44 -0.73
N PHE A 18 -22.80 -4.50 -1.45
CA PHE A 18 -23.07 -5.90 -1.12
C PHE A 18 -24.55 -6.33 -1.07
N THR A 19 -25.47 -5.53 -1.60
CA THR A 19 -26.92 -5.86 -1.65
C THR A 19 -27.26 -7.06 -2.53
N HIS A 20 -26.35 -7.45 -3.42
CA HIS A 20 -26.47 -8.63 -4.28
C HIS A 20 -25.90 -9.90 -3.64
N LEU A 21 -25.21 -9.79 -2.49
CA LEU A 21 -24.71 -10.96 -1.77
C LEU A 21 -25.87 -11.61 -1.01
N ARG A 22 -26.16 -12.86 -1.35
CA ARG A 22 -27.16 -13.69 -0.66
C ARG A 22 -26.46 -14.75 0.17
N ILE A 23 -27.08 -15.10 1.29
CA ILE A 23 -26.70 -16.28 2.06
C ILE A 23 -27.24 -17.50 1.30
N ASP A 24 -26.35 -18.42 0.95
CA ASP A 24 -26.77 -19.74 0.47
C ASP A 24 -27.35 -20.56 1.62
N ASP A 25 -28.38 -21.37 1.37
CA ASP A 25 -29.06 -22.17 2.41
C ASP A 25 -28.13 -23.13 3.17
N GLU A 26 -27.02 -23.54 2.56
CA GLU A 26 -25.98 -24.36 3.17
C GLU A 26 -25.16 -23.57 4.21
N LEU A 27 -24.72 -22.36 3.83
CA LEU A 27 -23.98 -21.46 4.72
C LEU A 27 -24.86 -20.93 5.86
N LEU A 28 -26.17 -20.79 5.61
CA LEU A 28 -27.14 -20.45 6.65
C LEU A 28 -27.17 -21.52 7.74
N LYS A 29 -27.23 -22.80 7.35
CA LYS A 29 -27.24 -23.94 8.28
C LYS A 29 -25.94 -24.06 9.07
N GLU A 30 -24.80 -23.81 8.44
CA GLU A 30 -23.50 -23.81 9.13
C GLU A 30 -23.39 -22.73 10.21
N VAL A 31 -23.86 -21.52 9.90
CA VAL A 31 -23.86 -20.40 10.86
C VAL A 31 -24.84 -20.68 12.01
N GLU A 32 -26.03 -21.20 11.71
CA GLU A 32 -27.05 -21.52 12.72
C GLU A 32 -26.67 -22.72 13.60
N ALA A 33 -25.81 -23.62 13.10
CA ALA A 33 -25.25 -24.75 13.84
C ALA A 33 -24.03 -24.38 14.70
N SER A 34 -23.51 -23.15 14.62
CA SER A 34 -22.33 -22.73 15.39
C SER A 34 -22.63 -22.61 16.89
N GLU A 35 -21.69 -23.04 17.74
CA GLU A 35 -21.83 -22.98 19.19
C GLU A 35 -22.11 -21.55 19.66
N GLY A 36 -23.14 -21.38 20.48
CA GLY A 36 -23.53 -20.07 21.03
C GLY A 36 -24.43 -19.23 20.12
N TYR A 37 -24.68 -19.60 18.86
CA TYR A 37 -25.55 -18.83 17.95
C TYR A 37 -27.00 -18.69 18.46
N SER A 38 -27.54 -19.74 19.09
CA SER A 38 -28.89 -19.73 19.68
C SER A 38 -29.02 -18.80 20.89
N ALA A 39 -27.92 -18.49 21.58
CA ALA A 39 -27.84 -17.62 22.75
C ALA A 39 -27.59 -16.14 22.41
N LEU A 40 -27.30 -15.82 21.14
CA LEU A 40 -27.07 -14.45 20.67
C LEU A 40 -28.37 -13.65 20.61
N SER A 41 -28.26 -12.32 20.77
CA SER A 41 -29.36 -11.41 20.47
C SER A 41 -29.69 -11.40 18.98
N GLU A 42 -30.90 -10.98 18.62
CA GLU A 42 -31.32 -10.88 17.21
C GLU A 42 -30.38 -10.01 16.35
N GLN A 43 -29.77 -8.98 16.96
CA GLN A 43 -28.81 -8.12 16.28
C GLN A 43 -27.49 -8.84 15.98
N GLU A 44 -26.97 -9.58 16.96
CA GLU A 44 -25.72 -10.33 16.83
C GLU A 44 -25.87 -11.51 15.85
N LYS A 45 -27.05 -12.14 15.80
CA LYS A 45 -27.37 -13.16 14.79
C LYS A 45 -27.31 -12.61 13.37
N ILE A 46 -27.88 -11.41 13.14
CA ILE A 46 -27.83 -10.72 11.85
C ILE A 46 -26.37 -10.41 11.46
N ASP A 47 -25.56 -9.93 12.41
CA ASP A 47 -24.17 -9.59 12.15
C ASP A 47 -23.30 -10.83 11.93
N ALA A 48 -23.55 -11.93 12.63
CA ALA A 48 -22.89 -13.23 12.38
C ALA A 48 -23.20 -13.75 10.97
N LYS A 49 -24.47 -13.70 10.56
CA LYS A 49 -24.90 -14.03 9.20
C LYS A 49 -24.20 -13.18 8.15
N ARG A 50 -24.13 -11.86 8.35
CA ARG A 50 -23.40 -10.94 7.46
C ARG A 50 -21.91 -11.27 7.36
N HIS A 51 -21.26 -11.53 8.50
CA HIS A 51 -19.85 -11.89 8.53
C HIS A 51 -19.57 -13.16 7.73
N ALA A 52 -20.41 -14.18 7.85
CA ALA A 52 -20.24 -15.44 7.13
C ALA A 52 -20.36 -15.28 5.61
N VAL A 53 -21.33 -14.48 5.14
CA VAL A 53 -21.47 -14.14 3.71
C VAL A 53 -20.25 -13.40 3.19
N LEU A 54 -19.82 -12.38 3.92
CA LEU A 54 -18.66 -11.58 3.54
C LEU A 54 -17.40 -12.43 3.50
N LYS A 55 -17.22 -13.33 4.49
CA LYS A 55 -16.09 -14.25 4.54
C LYS A 55 -16.02 -15.14 3.30
N LYS A 56 -17.12 -15.84 2.97
CA LYS A 56 -17.19 -16.70 1.76
C LYS A 56 -16.97 -15.90 0.47
N TYR A 57 -17.52 -14.69 0.40
CA TYR A 57 -17.31 -13.81 -0.75
C TYR A 57 -15.83 -13.40 -0.89
N PHE A 58 -15.18 -12.97 0.19
CA PHE A 58 -13.79 -12.53 0.16
C PHE A 58 -12.80 -13.68 -0.03
N GLU A 59 -13.16 -14.92 0.33
CA GLU A 59 -12.38 -16.11 -0.01
C GLU A 59 -12.32 -16.37 -1.53
N GLN A 60 -13.37 -16.00 -2.27
CA GLN A 60 -13.47 -16.19 -3.72
C GLN A 60 -13.13 -14.93 -4.52
N ALA A 61 -13.11 -13.77 -3.86
CA ALA A 61 -12.88 -12.50 -4.52
C ALA A 61 -11.43 -12.36 -5.00
N PRO A 62 -11.19 -11.79 -6.20
CA PRO A 62 -9.85 -11.48 -6.63
C PRO A 62 -9.22 -10.44 -5.71
N ILE A 63 -7.93 -10.63 -5.43
CA ILE A 63 -7.16 -9.68 -4.61
C ILE A 63 -7.14 -8.32 -5.32
N ILE A 64 -7.67 -7.30 -4.66
CA ILE A 64 -7.64 -5.93 -5.17
C ILE A 64 -6.26 -5.35 -4.92
N HIS A 65 -5.55 -4.98 -5.99
CA HIS A 65 -4.26 -4.34 -5.88
C HIS A 65 -4.36 -2.92 -5.28
N PRO A 66 -3.34 -2.46 -4.54
CA PRO A 66 -3.32 -1.12 -3.97
C PRO A 66 -3.45 -0.02 -5.04
N PHE A 67 -4.17 1.05 -4.72
CA PHE A 67 -4.30 2.21 -5.60
C PHE A 67 -3.03 3.05 -5.57
N ARG A 68 -2.30 3.09 -6.69
CA ARG A 68 -1.16 4.00 -6.87
C ARG A 68 -1.63 5.42 -7.20
N LYS A 69 -0.82 6.42 -6.91
CA LYS A 69 -1.09 7.84 -7.22
C LYS A 69 -1.53 8.07 -8.67
N LYS A 70 -0.89 7.39 -9.63
CA LYS A 70 -1.25 7.49 -11.06
C LYS A 70 -2.68 7.01 -11.34
N PHE A 71 -3.05 5.87 -10.75
CA PHE A 71 -4.39 5.32 -10.90
C PHE A 71 -5.45 6.24 -10.30
N LEU A 72 -5.17 6.83 -9.13
CA LEU A 72 -6.05 7.82 -8.52
C LEU A 72 -6.22 9.06 -9.41
N GLY A 73 -5.15 9.52 -10.06
CA GLY A 73 -5.20 10.58 -11.06
C GLY A 73 -6.11 10.23 -12.24
N SER A 74 -6.07 8.99 -12.73
CA SER A 74 -6.98 8.53 -13.80
C SER A 74 -8.45 8.54 -13.38
N ILE A 75 -8.76 8.13 -12.15
CA ILE A 75 -10.13 8.21 -11.60
C ILE A 75 -10.60 9.66 -11.55
N ILE A 76 -9.77 10.57 -11.02
CA ILE A 76 -10.10 11.99 -10.93
C ILE A 76 -10.37 12.57 -12.32
N ALA A 77 -9.54 12.23 -13.31
CA ALA A 77 -9.72 12.66 -14.69
C ALA A 77 -11.03 12.16 -15.30
N GLU A 78 -11.41 10.90 -15.03
CA GLU A 78 -12.67 10.33 -15.50
C GLU A 78 -13.89 11.00 -14.85
N VAL A 79 -13.86 11.22 -13.54
CA VAL A 79 -14.92 11.92 -12.81
C VAL A 79 -15.07 13.35 -13.32
N PHE A 80 -13.94 14.04 -13.53
CA PHE A 80 -13.93 15.39 -14.08
C PHE A 80 -14.55 15.44 -15.48
N LYS A 81 -14.24 14.46 -16.34
CA LYS A 81 -14.81 14.36 -17.69
C LYS A 81 -16.33 14.18 -17.68
N ARG A 82 -16.87 13.46 -16.68
CA ARG A 82 -18.31 13.12 -16.59
C ARG A 82 -19.14 14.17 -15.83
N PHE A 83 -18.59 14.75 -14.77
CA PHE A 83 -19.36 15.54 -13.79
C PHE A 83 -18.83 16.98 -13.61
N HIS A 84 -17.80 17.38 -14.37
CA HIS A 84 -17.23 18.73 -14.36
C HIS A 84 -16.77 19.19 -12.96
N ILE A 85 -16.63 20.50 -12.75
CA ILE A 85 -15.86 21.08 -11.63
C ILE A 85 -16.52 20.83 -10.26
N THR A 86 -17.79 21.19 -10.09
CA THR A 86 -18.42 21.23 -8.76
C THR A 86 -18.50 19.85 -8.09
N GLU A 87 -18.92 18.84 -8.84
CA GLU A 87 -19.04 17.48 -8.29
C GLU A 87 -17.68 16.81 -8.10
N THR A 88 -16.71 17.10 -9.00
CA THR A 88 -15.33 16.64 -8.81
C THR A 88 -14.71 17.25 -7.55
N SER A 89 -14.95 18.53 -7.26
CA SER A 89 -14.47 19.18 -6.04
C SER A 89 -14.99 18.48 -4.78
N LYS A 90 -16.30 18.21 -4.72
CA LYS A 90 -16.90 17.48 -3.59
C LYS A 90 -16.32 16.07 -3.43
N MET A 91 -16.07 15.38 -4.56
CA MET A 91 -15.48 14.06 -4.57
C MET A 91 -14.01 14.08 -4.07
N LEU A 92 -13.23 15.08 -4.48
CA LEU A 92 -11.86 15.28 -4.01
C LEU A 92 -11.80 15.55 -2.50
N ASP A 93 -12.70 16.36 -1.95
CA ASP A 93 -12.77 16.59 -0.51
C ASP A 93 -13.06 15.30 0.27
N ARG A 94 -14.04 14.51 -0.19
CA ARG A 94 -14.34 13.21 0.41
C ARG A 94 -13.16 12.23 0.32
N MET A 95 -12.46 12.24 -0.82
CA MET A 95 -11.26 11.41 -1.02
C MET A 95 -10.14 11.82 -0.07
N LYS A 96 -9.92 13.12 0.13
CA LYS A 96 -8.96 13.68 1.08
C LYS A 96 -9.27 13.23 2.50
N ASP A 97 -10.52 13.39 2.95
CA ASP A 97 -10.94 13.04 4.30
C ASP A 97 -10.79 11.53 4.57
N LEU A 98 -11.17 10.70 3.58
CA LEU A 98 -10.99 9.26 3.63
C LEU A 98 -9.51 8.88 3.73
N GLY A 99 -8.67 9.50 2.90
CA GLY A 99 -7.22 9.30 2.87
C GLY A 99 -6.57 9.63 4.21
N PHE A 100 -6.90 10.77 4.81
CA PHE A 100 -6.36 11.14 6.12
C PHE A 100 -6.84 10.20 7.22
N LYS A 101 -8.13 9.84 7.25
CA LYS A 101 -8.69 8.92 8.26
C LYS A 101 -7.95 7.58 8.26
N TYR A 102 -7.74 6.98 7.10
CA TYR A 102 -7.07 5.67 7.02
C TYR A 102 -5.55 5.77 7.11
N SER A 103 -4.93 6.87 6.66
CA SER A 103 -3.49 7.11 6.88
C SER A 103 -3.15 7.16 8.37
N THR A 104 -3.97 7.88 9.17
CA THR A 104 -3.80 7.92 10.62
C THR A 104 -4.00 6.55 11.26
N LYS A 105 -5.01 5.79 10.85
CA LYS A 105 -5.24 4.42 11.36
C LYS A 105 -4.14 3.44 10.98
N ALA A 106 -3.54 3.60 9.80
CA ALA A 106 -2.49 2.71 9.31
C ALA A 106 -1.17 2.88 10.09
N GLY A 107 -0.95 4.03 10.75
CA GLY A 107 0.19 4.24 11.65
C GLY A 107 1.55 4.01 11.00
N ILE A 108 1.68 4.30 9.70
CA ILE A 108 2.89 4.02 8.93
C ILE A 108 4.04 4.88 9.46
N THR A 109 5.09 4.23 9.97
CA THR A 109 6.28 4.87 10.55
C THR A 109 7.56 4.34 9.91
N VAL A 110 8.65 5.12 9.97
CA VAL A 110 9.97 4.72 9.49
C VAL A 110 10.92 4.65 10.68
N ILE A 111 11.57 3.51 10.86
CA ILE A 111 12.54 3.25 11.94
C ILE A 111 13.88 2.86 11.29
N VAL A 112 14.99 3.21 11.92
CA VAL A 112 16.35 2.94 11.39
C VAL A 112 16.59 1.44 11.14
N SER A 113 15.98 0.54 11.93
CA SER A 113 16.10 -0.91 11.73
C SER A 113 15.45 -1.45 10.45
N VAL A 114 14.69 -0.61 9.74
CA VAL A 114 14.02 -0.97 8.48
C VAL A 114 14.98 -0.87 7.28
N ILE A 115 16.18 -0.30 7.50
CA ILE A 115 17.23 -0.12 6.50
C ILE A 115 18.07 -1.40 6.39
N VAL A 116 18.11 -1.99 5.18
CA VAL A 116 18.99 -3.11 4.85
C VAL A 116 20.29 -2.54 4.27
N VAL A 117 21.37 -2.57 5.05
CA VAL A 117 22.70 -2.15 4.59
C VAL A 117 23.30 -3.27 3.72
N LEU A 118 23.60 -2.96 2.45
CA LEU A 118 24.25 -3.89 1.53
C LEU A 118 25.77 -3.67 1.54
N PRO A 119 26.60 -4.72 1.66
CA PRO A 119 28.04 -4.58 1.50
C PRO A 119 28.38 -4.49 0.01
N GLU A 120 29.32 -3.62 -0.40
CA GLU A 120 30.39 -4.05 -1.31
C GLU A 120 31.50 -3.02 -1.61
N LYS A 121 32.73 -3.55 -1.72
CA LYS A 121 33.99 -2.88 -2.06
C LYS A 121 34.35 -3.18 -3.53
N LYS A 122 34.15 -2.23 -4.47
CA LYS A 122 34.51 -2.40 -5.90
C LYS A 122 35.70 -1.55 -6.38
N VAL A 123 36.17 -0.58 -5.60
CA VAL A 123 37.15 0.45 -6.03
C VAL A 123 38.60 -0.05 -6.09
N ASP A 124 38.92 -1.15 -5.42
CA ASP A 124 40.31 -1.63 -5.29
C ASP A 124 40.95 -1.99 -6.64
N LYS A 125 40.17 -2.48 -7.60
CA LYS A 125 40.68 -2.89 -8.93
C LYS A 125 41.13 -1.72 -9.81
N VAL A 126 40.40 -0.60 -9.78
CA VAL A 126 40.72 0.60 -10.58
C VAL A 126 42.02 1.25 -10.07
N THR A 127 42.19 1.26 -8.76
CA THR A 127 43.40 1.78 -8.10
C THR A 127 44.65 0.98 -8.47
N VAL A 128 44.52 -0.36 -8.59
CA VAL A 128 45.64 -1.23 -9.02
C VAL A 128 46.02 -0.99 -10.49
N GLN A 129 45.05 -0.77 -11.39
CA GLN A 129 45.33 -0.48 -12.80
C GLN A 129 46.08 0.85 -12.99
N PHE A 130 45.71 1.88 -12.23
CA PHE A 130 46.41 3.16 -12.22
C PHE A 130 47.84 3.02 -11.71
N ARG A 131 48.04 2.30 -10.58
CA ARG A 131 49.40 2.05 -10.03
C ARG A 131 50.31 1.29 -11.00
N ARG A 132 49.75 0.51 -11.92
CA ARG A 132 50.49 -0.22 -12.97
C ARG A 132 50.72 0.63 -14.23
N GLY A 133 50.27 1.88 -14.26
CA GLY A 133 50.39 2.77 -15.42
C GLY A 133 49.53 2.36 -16.61
N LEU A 134 48.50 1.53 -16.40
CA LEU A 134 47.63 1.01 -17.48
C LEU A 134 46.54 2.00 -17.90
N ILE A 135 46.28 3.03 -17.09
CA ILE A 135 45.25 4.05 -17.29
C ILE A 135 45.77 5.42 -16.88
N THR A 136 45.24 6.47 -17.49
CA THR A 136 45.56 7.86 -17.12
C THR A 136 44.79 8.30 -15.87
N GLU A 137 45.14 9.46 -15.32
CA GLU A 137 44.46 10.03 -14.15
C GLU A 137 43.01 10.42 -14.44
N GLU A 138 42.73 10.98 -15.63
CA GLU A 138 41.35 11.26 -16.07
C GLU A 138 40.54 9.96 -16.23
N GLU A 139 41.10 8.94 -16.87
CA GLU A 139 40.43 7.64 -16.99
C GLU A 139 40.19 6.98 -15.64
N ARG A 140 41.12 7.13 -14.69
CA ARG A 140 40.93 6.67 -13.31
C ARG A 140 39.76 7.39 -12.66
N TYR A 141 39.69 8.71 -12.78
CA TYR A 141 38.61 9.53 -12.20
C TYR A 141 37.25 9.08 -12.72
N ASP A 142 37.09 8.97 -14.04
CA ASP A 142 35.84 8.56 -14.68
C ASP A 142 35.44 7.13 -14.30
N ARG A 143 36.40 6.19 -14.28
CA ARG A 143 36.14 4.80 -13.89
C ARG A 143 35.77 4.67 -12.42
N VAL A 144 36.35 5.49 -11.55
CA VAL A 144 35.98 5.53 -10.12
C VAL A 144 34.54 6.05 -9.97
N ILE A 145 34.18 7.15 -10.62
CA ILE A 145 32.81 7.69 -10.60
C ILE A 145 31.81 6.65 -11.15
N SER A 146 32.13 6.04 -12.29
CA SER A 146 31.28 5.01 -12.90
C SER A 146 31.10 3.81 -11.96
N SER A 147 32.18 3.33 -11.33
CA SER A 147 32.11 2.21 -10.39
C SER A 147 31.27 2.53 -9.15
N TRP A 148 31.36 3.75 -8.61
CA TRP A 148 30.54 4.19 -7.48
C TRP A 148 29.07 4.36 -7.88
N SER A 149 28.82 4.91 -9.07
CA SER A 149 27.46 5.07 -9.60
C SER A 149 26.79 3.72 -9.82
N ALA A 150 27.49 2.77 -10.44
CA ALA A 150 27.00 1.41 -10.65
C ALA A 150 26.74 0.68 -9.32
N ALA A 151 27.63 0.83 -8.33
CA ALA A 151 27.43 0.25 -7.01
C ALA A 151 26.18 0.83 -6.32
N LYS A 152 25.98 2.15 -6.42
CA LYS A 152 24.77 2.82 -5.90
C LYS A 152 23.50 2.29 -6.57
N ASP A 153 23.48 2.17 -7.89
CA ASP A 153 22.30 1.69 -8.63
C ASP A 153 21.99 0.22 -8.32
N GLU A 154 23.02 -0.60 -8.14
CA GLU A 154 22.87 -2.00 -7.72
C GLU A 154 22.30 -2.11 -6.30
N ILE A 155 22.81 -1.31 -5.36
CA ILE A 155 22.28 -1.20 -4.00
C ILE A 155 20.82 -0.73 -4.06
N GLN A 156 20.49 0.24 -4.91
CA GLN A 156 19.13 0.73 -5.09
C GLN A 156 18.17 -0.37 -5.54
N SER A 157 18.55 -1.14 -6.55
CA SER A 157 17.69 -2.23 -7.05
C SER A 157 17.52 -3.31 -5.99
N LYS A 158 18.63 -3.79 -5.40
CA LYS A 158 18.60 -4.82 -4.36
C LYS A 158 17.81 -4.39 -3.13
N LEU A 159 17.91 -3.12 -2.73
CA LEU A 159 17.12 -2.57 -1.64
C LEU A 159 15.62 -2.70 -1.94
N MET A 160 15.16 -2.22 -3.10
CA MET A 160 13.74 -2.28 -3.46
C MET A 160 13.22 -3.71 -3.62
N ASP A 161 14.03 -4.62 -4.15
CA ASP A 161 13.65 -6.04 -4.31
C ASP A 161 13.64 -6.80 -2.98
N SER A 162 14.47 -6.39 -2.01
CA SER A 162 14.56 -7.03 -0.70
C SER A 162 13.43 -6.64 0.27
N LEU A 163 12.78 -5.49 0.05
CA LEU A 163 11.78 -4.98 0.96
C LEU A 163 10.42 -5.67 0.71
N PRO A 164 9.78 -6.22 1.76
CA PRO A 164 8.44 -6.78 1.59
C PRO A 164 7.41 -5.69 1.28
N ASN A 165 6.31 -6.06 0.61
CA ASN A 165 5.23 -5.13 0.26
C ASN A 165 4.60 -4.41 1.46
N THR A 166 4.73 -4.97 2.66
CA THR A 166 4.25 -4.40 3.93
C THR A 166 5.24 -3.41 4.55
N ASN A 167 6.44 -3.27 3.99
CA ASN A 167 7.45 -2.35 4.49
C ASN A 167 7.01 -0.91 4.24
N PRO A 168 7.01 -0.03 5.26
CA PRO A 168 6.69 1.39 5.13
C PRO A 168 7.44 2.11 4.01
N ILE A 169 8.74 1.82 3.84
CA ILE A 169 9.58 2.44 2.81
C ILE A 169 9.10 2.02 1.41
N PHE A 170 8.86 0.72 1.23
CA PHE A 170 8.34 0.18 -0.02
C PHE A 170 6.95 0.76 -0.33
N MET A 171 6.03 0.76 0.65
CA MET A 171 4.68 1.31 0.50
C MET A 171 4.69 2.78 0.08
N MET A 172 5.55 3.62 0.68
CA MET A 172 5.65 5.05 0.33
C MET A 172 6.19 5.26 -1.08
N SER A 173 7.18 4.45 -1.50
CA SER A 173 7.78 4.50 -2.83
C SER A 173 6.82 3.98 -3.92
N ASP A 174 6.27 2.77 -3.77
CA ASP A 174 5.41 2.13 -4.79
C ASP A 174 4.07 2.86 -4.97
N SER A 175 3.48 3.35 -3.88
CA SER A 175 2.23 4.13 -3.94
C SER A 175 2.43 5.49 -4.64
N GLY A 176 3.67 5.99 -4.68
CA GLY A 176 3.99 7.33 -5.16
C GLY A 176 3.56 8.44 -4.19
N ALA A 177 3.31 8.10 -2.92
CA ALA A 177 2.95 9.07 -1.88
C ALA A 177 4.14 9.95 -1.49
N ARG A 178 5.34 9.37 -1.34
CA ARG A 178 6.55 10.11 -0.97
C ARG A 178 7.83 9.39 -1.39
N GLY A 179 8.74 10.15 -2.00
CA GLY A 179 10.09 9.71 -2.33
C GLY A 179 10.16 8.83 -3.57
N ASN A 180 11.25 8.97 -4.31
CA ASN A 180 11.70 7.97 -5.27
C ASN A 180 12.59 6.96 -4.50
N ALA A 181 12.77 5.75 -5.02
CA ALA A 181 13.69 4.74 -4.48
C ALA A 181 15.10 5.32 -4.19
N SER A 182 15.56 6.25 -5.04
CA SER A 182 16.84 6.97 -4.89
C SER A 182 16.97 7.82 -3.62
N ASN A 183 15.85 8.22 -3.00
CA ASN A 183 15.87 8.97 -1.75
C ASN A 183 16.08 8.02 -0.57
N PHE A 184 15.54 6.81 -0.66
CA PHE A 184 15.66 5.81 0.40
C PHE A 184 17.04 5.16 0.42
N THR A 185 17.71 5.01 -0.72
CA THR A 185 19.11 4.58 -0.76
C THR A 185 20.10 5.52 -0.08
N GLN A 186 19.73 6.78 0.14
CA GLN A 186 20.58 7.72 0.91
C GLN A 186 20.37 7.59 2.42
N LEU A 187 19.24 6.99 2.83
CA LEU A 187 18.97 6.66 4.22
C LEU A 187 19.49 5.26 4.55
N ALA A 188 19.63 4.40 3.53
CA ALA A 188 20.01 3.01 3.66
C ALA A 188 21.52 2.77 3.81
#